data_AF-A0A1W1DDP4-F1
#
_entry.id   AF-A0A1W1DDP4-F1
#
_cell.length_a   1.000
_cell.length_b   1.000
_cell.length_c   1.000
_cell.angle_alpha   90.00
_cell.angle_beta   90.00
_cell.angle_gamma   90.00
#
_symmetry.space_group_name_H-M   'P 1'
#
loop_
_entity.id
_entity.type
_entity.pdbx_description
1 polymer ?
#
loop_
_entity_poly.entity_id
_entity_poly.type
_entity_poly.pdbx_seq_one_letter_code
_entity_poly.pdbx_strand_id
1 'polypeptide(L)' 'MVTTVEPGIYIRKDDKINPIYWGIGIRIEDDILITNNGNTVLTGALVKEINDIESLMREK' A
#
# COMPACT_ATOMS: atom_id res chain seq x y z
N MET A 1 4.29 14.67 -15.72
CA MET A 1 3.25 14.80 -14.67
C MET A 1 3.66 13.93 -13.51
N VAL A 2 3.49 14.38 -12.27
CA VAL A 2 3.68 13.56 -11.06
C VAL A 2 2.33 13.45 -10.36
N THR A 3 1.98 12.25 -9.87
CA THR A 3 0.73 11.98 -9.16
C THR A 3 0.93 10.83 -8.17
N THR A 4 0.05 10.68 -7.19
CA THR A 4 0.01 9.52 -6.29
C THR A 4 -0.76 8.36 -6.92
N VAL A 5 -0.44 7.14 -6.48
CA VAL A 5 -1.27 5.94 -6.64
C VAL A 5 -1.48 5.34 -5.26
N GLU A 6 -2.70 5.47 -4.72
CA GLU A 6 -2.96 5.30 -3.28
C GLU A 6 -4.24 4.48 -2.94
N PRO A 7 -4.42 3.26 -3.49
CA PRO A 7 -5.59 2.45 -3.18
C PRO A 7 -5.66 2.10 -1.68
N GLY A 8 -6.87 2.12 -1.11
CA GLY A 8 -7.11 1.75 0.28
C GLY A 8 -8.42 1.01 0.49
N ILE A 9 -8.43 0.14 1.50
CA ILE A 9 -9.59 -0.63 1.95
C ILE A 9 -9.77 -0.35 3.45
N TYR A 10 -10.99 -0.01 3.84
CA TYR A 10 -11.35 0.32 5.22
C TYR A 10 -12.62 -0.44 5.58
N ILE A 11 -12.52 -1.36 6.53
CA ILE A 11 -13.63 -2.24 6.93
C ILE A 11 -14.18 -1.75 8.26
N ARG A 12 -15.43 -1.28 8.24
CA ARG A 12 -16.11 -0.82 9.45
C ARG A 12 -16.57 -2.03 10.25
N LYS A 13 -16.73 -1.80 11.55
CA LYS A 13 -17.43 -2.76 12.40
C LYS A 13 -18.86 -2.95 11.88
N ASP A 14 -19.35 -4.19 11.94
CA ASP A 14 -20.70 -4.59 11.52
C ASP A 14 -20.97 -4.54 9.99
N ASP A 15 -19.92 -4.43 9.17
CA ASP A 15 -20.04 -4.67 7.72
C ASP A 15 -20.41 -6.14 7.42
N LYS A 16 -21.04 -6.41 6.27
CA LYS A 16 -21.43 -7.77 5.80
C LYS A 16 -20.23 -8.63 5.34
N ILE A 17 -19.16 -8.63 6.14
CA ILE A 17 -17.88 -9.31 5.96
C ILE A 17 -17.55 -10.04 7.27
N ASN A 18 -16.69 -11.06 7.21
CA ASN A 18 -16.24 -11.79 8.39
C ASN A 18 -15.68 -10.84 9.48
N PRO A 19 -16.15 -10.93 10.75
CA PRO A 19 -15.71 -10.06 11.84
C PRO A 19 -14.20 -10.00 12.10
N ILE A 20 -13.42 -11.02 11.67
CA ILE A 20 -11.96 -11.00 11.80
C ILE A 20 -11.31 -9.82 11.05
N TYR A 21 -12.00 -9.25 10.07
CA TYR A 21 -11.49 -8.13 9.28
C TYR A 21 -12.01 -6.77 9.75
N TRP A 22 -12.91 -6.72 10.74
CA TRP A 22 -13.48 -5.47 11.21
C TRP A 22 -12.44 -4.56 11.87
N GLY A 23 -12.54 -3.27 11.62
CA GLY A 23 -11.63 -2.27 12.17
C GLY A 23 -10.27 -2.22 11.48
N ILE A 24 -10.04 -3.04 10.46
CA ILE A 24 -8.82 -3.00 9.65
C ILE A 24 -8.98 -1.93 8.56
N GLY A 25 -8.02 -1.01 8.52
CA GLY A 25 -7.86 -0.02 7.45
C GLY A 25 -6.43 -0.08 6.91
N ILE A 26 -6.30 -0.25 5.60
CA ILE A 26 -5.00 -0.37 4.90
C ILE A 26 -5.03 0.53 3.68
N ARG A 27 -3.94 1.28 3.45
CA ARG A 27 -3.66 2.02 2.23
C ARG A 27 -2.18 1.85 1.89
N ILE A 28 -1.87 1.63 0.62
CA ILE A 28 -0.50 1.61 0.09
C ILE A 28 -0.42 2.71 -0.94
N GLU A 29 0.62 3.53 -0.86
CA GLU A 29 0.75 4.75 -1.64
C GLU A 29 2.16 4.89 -2.20
N ASP A 30 2.25 5.29 -3.46
CA ASP A 30 3.49 5.68 -4.13
C ASP A 30 3.31 6.93 -4.98
N ASP A 31 4.39 7.72 -5.08
CA ASP A 31 4.50 8.81 -6.04
C ASP A 31 5.01 8.28 -7.38
N ILE A 32 4.28 8.57 -8.46
CA ILE A 32 4.62 8.17 -9.82
C ILE A 32 4.91 9.36 -10.73
N LEU A 33 6.03 9.28 -11.45
CA LEU A 33 6.33 10.16 -12.59
C LEU A 33 5.87 9.49 -13.88
N ILE A 34 4.91 10.11 -14.58
CA ILE A 34 4.52 9.65 -15.92
C ILE A 34 5.60 10.04 -16.94
N THR A 35 6.01 9.06 -17.74
CA THR A 35 7.01 9.20 -18.82
C THR A 35 6.37 8.85 -20.17
N ASN A 36 7.09 9.07 -21.28
CA ASN A 36 6.56 8.76 -22.61
C ASN A 36 6.31 7.26 -22.85
N ASN A 37 6.99 6.38 -22.11
CA ASN A 37 6.95 4.93 -22.32
C ASN A 37 6.34 4.17 -21.13
N GLY A 38 5.73 4.87 -20.16
CA GLY A 38 5.22 4.26 -18.93
C GLY A 38 5.34 5.19 -17.74
N ASN A 39 5.80 4.68 -16.59
CA ASN A 39 5.98 5.46 -15.37
C ASN A 39 7.29 5.09 -14.65
N THR A 40 7.71 5.96 -13.74
CA THR A 40 8.77 5.71 -12.76
C THR A 40 8.21 5.90 -11.36
N VAL A 41 8.41 4.92 -10.48
CA VAL A 41 7.99 4.99 -9.07
C VAL A 41 9.08 5.72 -8.29
N LEU A 42 8.79 6.92 -7.79
CA LEU A 42 9.75 7.79 -7.11
C LEU A 42 9.99 7.36 -5.66
N THR A 43 8.98 6.78 -5.02
CA THR A 43 8.99 6.31 -3.61
C THR A 43 9.24 4.80 -3.48
N GLY A 44 9.63 4.13 -4.56
CA GLY A 44 9.77 2.68 -4.62
C GLY A 44 10.89 2.09 -3.76
N ALA A 45 11.70 2.92 -3.10
CA ALA A 45 12.76 2.49 -2.19
C ALA A 45 12.23 1.88 -0.88
N LEU A 46 11.02 2.28 -0.43
CA LEU A 46 10.39 1.67 0.73
C LEU A 46 9.71 0.35 0.33
N VAL A 47 9.99 -0.70 1.09
CA VAL A 47 9.38 -2.02 0.88
C VAL A 47 7.88 -1.98 1.16
N LYS A 48 7.11 -2.67 0.32
CA LYS A 48 5.64 -2.77 0.44
C LYS A 48 5.10 -4.18 0.20
N GLU A 49 5.94 -5.09 -0.28
CA GLU A 49 5.60 -6.50 -0.39
C GLU A 49 5.63 -7.16 0.98
N ILE A 50 4.72 -8.12 1.21
CA ILE A 50 4.52 -8.77 2.52
C ILE A 50 5.84 -9.34 3.06
N ASN A 51 6.54 -10.15 2.24
CA ASN A 51 7.77 -10.81 2.66
C ASN A 51 8.89 -9.82 3.02
N ASP A 52 8.97 -8.70 2.29
CA ASP A 52 10.00 -7.68 2.50
C ASP A 52 9.70 -6.86 3.76
N ILE A 53 8.44 -6.48 3.98
CA ILE A 53 8.00 -5.82 5.22
C ILE A 53 8.31 -6.73 6.41
N GLU A 54 7.87 -7.99 6.36
CA GLU A 54 8.10 -8.91 7.47
C GLU A 54 9.58 -9.16 7.74
N SER A 55 10.42 -9.19 6.69
CA SER A 55 11.87 -9.37 6.84
C SER A 55 12.49 -8.14 7.48
N LEU A 56 12.16 -6.94 6.99
CA LEU A 56 12.60 -5.67 7.57
C LEU A 56 12.18 -5.55 9.05
N MET A 57 10.96 -5.95 9.42
CA MET A 57 10.50 -5.93 10.82
C MET A 57 11.22 -6.91 11.74
N ARG A 58 11.84 -7.97 11.19
CA ARG A 58 12.63 -8.94 11.95
C ARG A 58 14.08 -8.51 12.15
N GLU A 59 14.58 -7.61 11.31
CA GLU A 59 15.91 -7.02 11.46
C GLU A 59 15.90 -6.08 12.68
N LYS A 60 16.77 -6.36 13.65
CA LYS A 60 16.89 -5.61 14.91
C LYS A 60 17.98 -4.56 14.82
#